data_AF-A0A1H2EIC4-F1
#
_entry.id   AF-A0A1H2EIC4-F1
#
_cell.length_a   1.000
_cell.length_b   1.000
_cell.length_c   1.000
_cell.angle_alpha   90.00
_cell.angle_beta   90.00
_cell.angle_gamma   90.00
#
_symmetry.space_group_name_H-M   'P 1'
#
loop_
_entity.id
_entity.type
_entity.pdbx_description
1 polymer ?
#
loop_
_entity_poly.entity_id
_entity_poly.type
_entity_poly.pdbx_seq_one_letter_code
_entity_poly.pdbx_strand_id
1 'polypeptide(L)'
;MNEYDFDIFISHASEDKDDFVRPLANALKNEGAKVWYDEMSLSVGDSLTRSIDKGLSKSRYGLVVISRSFVEKPWPEYEIRGLNAREIGSDKVVLPIWHNVSREEVLKFSPSLADKLALNSDLLSVKEICKQLLAIIRPDLLTKLQRKERYAQLKKNAKLEKVEPKLIKESGYKHKALPKDLLGRIRLIRASLWGVDTHSMDHWVDGFKRDSHPSNEIAWWEHVAAVYTEYVKSVAGDGKEQHSAIYKAIFLICNGEEPENVKGFVGFLTEDEFTLLIGECWSRAPLIDIEEQFEFKNTELDESTLELINKIGVEDFN
;
A
#
# COMPACT_ATOMS: atom_id res chain seq x y z
N MET A 1 -3.38 -7.55 12.35
CA MET A 1 -4.66 -6.86 12.06
C MET A 1 -4.54 -5.44 12.58
N ASN A 2 -4.90 -4.42 11.79
CA ASN A 2 -4.97 -3.06 12.31
C ASN A 2 -6.18 -2.97 13.25
N GLU A 3 -5.96 -2.56 14.50
CA GLU A 3 -6.99 -2.44 15.54
C GLU A 3 -7.99 -1.28 15.27
N TYR A 4 -7.70 -0.43 14.27
CA TYR A 4 -8.47 0.76 13.93
C TYR A 4 -8.79 0.83 12.43
N ASP A 5 -9.97 1.36 12.12
CA ASP A 5 -10.44 1.57 10.75
C ASP A 5 -9.62 2.67 10.04
N PHE A 6 -9.24 3.72 10.79
CA PHE A 6 -8.55 4.91 10.28
C PHE A 6 -7.23 5.19 11.00
N ASP A 7 -6.30 5.82 10.29
CA ASP A 7 -5.04 6.32 10.88
C ASP A 7 -5.31 7.59 11.69
N ILE A 8 -6.13 8.50 11.16
CA ILE A 8 -6.44 9.80 11.78
C ILE A 8 -7.87 10.25 11.44
N PHE A 9 -8.54 10.90 12.39
CA PHE A 9 -9.74 11.69 12.11
C PHE A 9 -9.47 13.19 12.23
N ILE A 10 -10.24 14.03 11.52
CA ILE A 10 -10.10 15.49 11.56
C ILE A 10 -11.37 16.16 12.06
N SER A 11 -11.34 16.62 13.31
CA SER A 11 -12.38 17.46 13.87
C SER A 11 -12.13 18.93 13.53
N HIS A 12 -13.15 19.59 13.01
CA HIS A 12 -13.07 20.95 12.48
C HIS A 12 -14.42 21.67 12.57
N ALA A 13 -14.41 23.00 12.53
CA ALA A 13 -15.62 23.75 12.30
C ALA A 13 -16.10 23.51 10.86
N SER A 14 -17.42 23.42 10.65
CA SER A 14 -18.02 23.23 9.30
C SER A 14 -17.50 24.19 8.24
N GLU A 15 -17.16 25.41 8.67
CA GLU A 15 -16.68 26.53 7.87
C GLU A 15 -15.28 26.29 7.29
N ASP A 16 -14.44 25.51 7.97
CA ASP A 16 -13.05 25.21 7.55
C ASP A 16 -12.96 23.98 6.62
N LYS A 17 -14.11 23.42 6.24
CA LYS A 17 -14.18 22.11 5.58
C LYS A 17 -13.55 22.15 4.20
N ASP A 18 -13.93 23.13 3.39
CA ASP A 18 -13.59 23.17 1.97
C ASP A 18 -12.26 23.86 1.67
N ASP A 19 -11.89 24.86 2.47
CA ASP A 19 -10.69 25.68 2.29
C ASP A 19 -9.42 25.03 2.88
N PHE A 20 -9.53 24.30 3.99
CA PHE A 20 -8.36 23.72 4.67
C PHE A 20 -8.46 22.21 4.90
N VAL A 21 -9.56 21.73 5.47
CA VAL A 21 -9.67 20.34 5.94
C VAL A 21 -9.68 19.36 4.77
N ARG A 22 -10.47 19.63 3.73
CA ARG A 22 -10.55 18.78 2.53
C ARG A 22 -9.21 18.74 1.78
N PRO A 23 -8.52 19.87 1.50
CA PRO A 23 -7.17 19.84 0.96
C PRO A 23 -6.18 19.02 1.79
N LEU A 24 -6.17 19.19 3.12
CA LEU A 24 -5.29 18.44 4.02
C LEU A 24 -5.61 16.95 4.04
N ALA A 25 -6.89 16.59 4.14
CA ALA A 25 -7.35 15.20 4.13
C ALA A 25 -6.99 14.52 2.80
N ASN A 26 -7.17 15.20 1.67
CA ASN A 26 -6.79 14.69 0.36
C ASN A 26 -5.27 14.52 0.24
N ALA A 27 -4.48 15.47 0.76
CA ALA A 27 -3.02 15.35 0.78
C ALA A 27 -2.57 14.12 1.59
N LEU A 28 -3.17 13.87 2.75
CA LEU A 28 -2.87 12.68 3.57
C LEU A 28 -3.31 11.38 2.89
N LYS A 29 -4.51 11.36 2.29
CA LYS A 29 -5.04 10.19 1.54
C LYS A 29 -4.17 9.84 0.33
N ASN A 30 -3.71 10.85 -0.42
CA ASN A 30 -2.84 10.67 -1.58
C ASN A 30 -1.50 10.03 -1.22
N GLU A 31 -1.05 10.17 0.03
CA GLU A 31 0.16 9.54 0.54
C GLU A 31 -0.10 8.18 1.21
N GLY A 32 -1.35 7.72 1.21
CA GLY A 32 -1.76 6.39 1.66
C GLY A 32 -2.25 6.30 3.10
N ALA A 33 -2.47 7.44 3.78
CA ALA A 33 -3.08 7.44 5.11
C ALA A 33 -4.60 7.27 5.03
N LYS A 34 -5.18 6.50 5.96
CA LYS A 34 -6.64 6.38 6.09
C LYS A 34 -7.19 7.54 6.93
N VAL A 35 -7.92 8.46 6.30
CA VAL A 35 -8.41 9.70 6.93
C VAL A 35 -9.93 9.74 6.97
N TRP A 36 -10.48 10.10 8.14
CA TRP A 36 -11.92 10.33 8.35
C TRP A 36 -12.21 11.79 8.76
N TYR A 37 -13.02 12.53 8.00
CA TYR A 37 -13.31 13.93 8.32
C TYR A 37 -14.76 14.36 8.04
N ASP A 38 -15.46 13.77 7.06
CA ASP A 38 -16.77 14.28 6.65
C ASP A 38 -17.85 14.29 7.75
N GLU A 39 -17.86 13.30 8.63
CA GLU A 39 -18.77 13.22 9.78
C GLU A 39 -18.25 13.92 11.05
N MET A 40 -17.07 14.54 10.97
CA MET A 40 -16.36 15.16 12.10
C MET A 40 -16.44 16.70 12.09
N SER A 41 -17.36 17.22 11.28
CA SER A 41 -17.69 18.65 11.19
C SER A 41 -18.53 19.10 12.39
N LEU A 42 -18.14 20.21 13.00
CA LEU A 42 -18.77 20.76 14.21
C LEU A 42 -19.60 22.01 13.94
N SER A 43 -20.85 21.98 14.40
CA SER A 43 -21.83 23.07 14.34
C SER A 43 -22.18 23.59 15.74
N VAL A 44 -22.88 24.72 15.81
CA VAL A 44 -23.33 25.29 17.09
C VAL A 44 -24.28 24.30 17.78
N GLY A 45 -23.99 23.95 19.03
CA GLY A 45 -24.76 23.00 19.83
C GLY A 45 -24.25 21.56 19.81
N ASP A 46 -23.26 21.25 18.96
CA ASP A 46 -22.56 19.97 19.01
C ASP A 46 -21.67 19.88 20.26
N SER A 47 -21.30 18.65 20.64
CA SER A 47 -20.36 18.41 21.75
C SER A 47 -18.99 18.03 21.19
N LEU A 48 -17.97 18.85 21.48
CA LEU A 48 -16.59 18.60 21.06
C LEU A 48 -16.07 17.29 21.65
N THR A 49 -16.35 17.06 22.94
CA THR A 49 -15.87 15.87 23.67
C THR A 49 -16.42 14.59 23.04
N ARG A 50 -17.73 14.56 22.72
CA ARG A 50 -18.36 13.40 22.08
C ARG A 50 -17.83 13.15 20.68
N SER A 51 -17.57 14.22 19.93
CA SER A 51 -16.94 14.13 18.60
C SER A 51 -15.56 13.47 18.71
N ILE A 52 -14.72 13.92 19.64
CA ILE A 52 -13.39 13.33 19.86
C ILE A 52 -13.51 11.86 20.30
N ASP A 53 -14.43 11.51 21.19
CA ASP A 53 -14.68 10.11 21.59
C ASP A 53 -15.05 9.22 20.40
N LYS A 54 -15.98 9.69 19.57
CA LYS A 54 -16.38 9.00 18.34
C LYS A 54 -15.17 8.82 17.42
N GLY A 55 -14.39 9.86 17.20
CA GLY A 55 -13.17 9.83 16.39
C GLY A 55 -12.14 8.81 16.87
N LEU A 56 -11.81 8.85 18.16
CA LEU A 56 -10.80 7.99 18.81
C LEU A 56 -11.24 6.53 18.98
N SER A 57 -12.54 6.24 18.89
CA SER A 57 -13.02 4.85 18.84
C SER A 57 -12.67 4.14 17.53
N LYS A 58 -12.54 4.89 16.43
CA LYS A 58 -12.28 4.34 15.08
C LYS A 58 -10.89 4.65 14.53
N SER A 59 -10.17 5.56 15.20
CA SER A 59 -8.90 6.10 14.69
C SER A 59 -7.82 6.06 15.76
N ARG A 60 -6.56 5.91 15.32
CA ARG A 60 -5.38 5.93 16.20
C ARG A 60 -5.08 7.33 16.73
N TYR A 61 -5.23 8.34 15.88
CA TYR A 61 -4.96 9.74 16.19
C TYR A 61 -6.18 10.61 15.92
N GLY A 62 -6.28 11.72 16.65
CA GLY A 62 -7.23 12.80 16.35
C GLY A 62 -6.51 14.07 15.95
N LEU A 63 -7.01 14.77 14.95
CA LEU A 63 -6.59 16.12 14.59
C LEU A 63 -7.71 17.09 14.95
N VAL A 64 -7.41 18.17 15.65
CA VAL A 64 -8.37 19.25 15.94
C VAL A 64 -7.90 20.53 15.28
N VAL A 65 -8.71 21.05 14.38
CA VAL A 65 -8.47 22.33 13.71
C VAL A 65 -9.01 23.46 14.57
N ILE A 66 -8.09 24.19 15.19
CA ILE A 66 -8.34 25.40 15.97
C ILE A 66 -8.26 26.58 15.01
N SER A 67 -9.38 26.92 14.42
CA SER A 67 -9.53 28.07 13.53
C SER A 67 -10.23 29.23 14.23
N ARG A 68 -10.34 30.37 13.52
CA ARG A 68 -11.23 31.46 13.94
C ARG A 68 -12.68 30.99 14.12
N SER A 69 -13.21 30.22 13.17
CA SER A 69 -14.57 29.66 13.27
C SER A 69 -14.72 28.67 14.42
N PHE A 70 -13.65 27.96 14.80
CA PHE A 70 -13.65 27.10 15.98
C PHE A 70 -13.74 27.90 17.28
N VAL A 71 -12.92 28.95 17.45
CA VAL A 71 -12.86 29.73 18.70
C VAL A 71 -14.06 30.66 18.89
N GLU A 72 -14.77 31.04 17.82
CA GLU A 72 -15.99 31.85 17.87
C GLU A 72 -17.23 31.02 18.31
N LYS A 73 -17.17 29.68 18.23
CA LYS A 73 -18.26 28.82 18.71
C LYS A 73 -18.31 28.76 20.25
N PRO A 74 -19.51 28.75 20.86
CA PRO A 74 -19.68 28.84 22.31
C PRO A 74 -19.44 27.49 23.01
N TRP A 75 -18.19 27.01 23.00
CA TRP A 75 -17.81 25.76 23.65
C TRP A 75 -17.85 25.89 25.18
N PRO A 76 -18.50 24.96 25.90
CA PRO A 76 -18.41 24.92 27.34
C PRO A 76 -16.97 24.68 27.81
N GLU A 77 -16.54 25.35 28.88
CA GLU A 77 -15.15 25.29 29.37
C GLU A 77 -14.69 23.86 29.69
N TYR A 78 -15.60 23.00 30.17
CA TYR A 78 -15.30 21.60 30.46
C TYR A 78 -14.96 20.78 29.20
N GLU A 79 -15.51 21.13 28.03
CA GLU A 79 -15.17 20.46 26.78
C GLU A 79 -13.76 20.81 26.32
N ILE A 80 -13.36 22.08 26.49
CA ILE A 80 -12.01 22.55 26.18
C ILE A 80 -10.98 21.92 27.11
N ARG A 81 -11.30 21.78 28.40
CA ARG A 81 -10.45 21.03 29.34
C ARG A 81 -10.34 19.55 28.96
N GLY A 82 -11.41 18.96 28.44
CA GLY A 82 -11.44 17.58 27.94
C GLY A 82 -10.46 17.31 26.80
N LEU A 83 -10.23 18.30 25.93
CA LEU A 83 -9.21 18.23 24.87
C LEU A 83 -7.78 18.15 25.44
N ASN A 84 -7.53 18.75 26.61
CA ASN A 84 -6.22 18.75 27.24
C ASN A 84 -5.93 17.49 28.06
N ALA A 85 -6.94 16.95 28.73
CA ALA A 85 -6.77 15.81 29.63
C ALA A 85 -6.40 14.50 28.89
N ARG A 86 -6.73 14.37 27.61
CA ARG A 86 -6.60 13.12 26.84
C ARG A 86 -5.17 12.79 26.38
N GLU A 87 -4.22 13.69 26.62
CA GLU A 87 -2.79 13.44 26.38
C GLU A 87 -2.10 12.79 27.59
N ILE A 88 -2.67 12.92 28.79
CA ILE A 88 -2.04 12.46 30.04
C ILE A 88 -2.57 11.06 30.36
N GLY A 89 -1.89 10.04 29.83
CA GLY A 89 -2.08 8.64 30.25
C GLY A 89 -2.75 7.71 29.24
N SER A 90 -2.92 8.10 27.96
CA SER A 90 -3.42 7.20 26.91
C SER A 90 -2.47 7.15 25.71
N ASP A 91 -2.37 5.99 25.04
CA ASP A 91 -1.63 5.81 23.77
C ASP A 91 -2.27 6.60 22.59
N LYS A 92 -3.44 7.21 22.81
CA LYS A 92 -4.21 7.95 21.81
C LYS A 92 -3.93 9.45 21.93
N VAL A 93 -3.35 10.03 20.88
CA VAL A 93 -2.90 11.43 20.86
C VAL A 93 -3.85 12.28 20.03
N VAL A 94 -4.27 13.41 20.60
CA VAL A 94 -4.98 14.47 19.87
C VAL A 94 -3.98 15.57 19.50
N LEU A 95 -3.90 15.89 18.22
CA LEU A 95 -2.96 16.82 17.63
C LEU A 95 -3.69 18.14 17.30
N PRO A 96 -3.29 19.28 17.89
CA PRO A 96 -3.85 20.57 17.52
C PRO A 96 -3.19 21.15 16.26
N ILE A 97 -4.00 21.78 15.41
CA ILE A 97 -3.52 22.68 14.34
C ILE A 97 -4.17 24.04 14.53
N TRP A 98 -3.37 25.10 14.45
CA TRP A 98 -3.87 26.46 14.35
C TRP A 98 -4.06 26.82 12.89
N HIS A 99 -5.27 27.28 12.56
CA HIS A 99 -5.65 27.65 11.21
C HIS A 99 -6.17 29.09 11.14
N ASN A 100 -5.42 29.99 10.50
CA ASN A 100 -5.78 31.40 10.34
C ASN A 100 -6.21 32.06 11.68
N VAL A 101 -5.46 31.79 12.76
CA VAL A 101 -5.76 32.27 14.12
C VAL A 101 -4.49 32.75 14.81
N SER A 102 -4.58 33.90 15.47
CA SER A 102 -3.46 34.47 16.24
C SER A 102 -3.33 33.83 17.63
N ARG A 103 -2.12 33.90 18.20
CA ARG A 103 -1.89 33.42 19.58
C ARG A 103 -2.77 34.16 20.58
N GLU A 104 -2.99 35.46 20.38
CA GLU A 104 -3.83 36.29 21.25
C GLU A 104 -5.30 35.85 21.22
N GLU A 105 -5.83 35.45 20.06
CA GLU A 105 -7.18 34.91 19.94
C GLU A 105 -7.31 33.56 20.65
N VAL A 106 -6.35 32.66 20.46
CA VAL A 106 -6.33 31.36 21.16
C VAL A 106 -6.17 31.56 22.68
N LEU A 107 -5.33 32.50 23.13
CA LEU A 107 -5.16 32.82 24.55
C LEU A 107 -6.45 33.33 25.20
N LYS A 108 -7.16 34.23 24.51
CA LYS A 108 -8.45 34.76 24.99
C LYS A 108 -9.51 33.67 25.07
N PHE A 109 -9.49 32.74 24.12
CA PHE A 109 -10.40 31.60 24.09
C PHE A 109 -10.05 30.56 25.18
N SER A 110 -8.80 30.15 25.26
CA SER A 110 -8.29 29.19 26.25
C SER A 110 -6.77 29.31 26.41
N PRO A 111 -6.28 29.84 27.54
CA PRO A 111 -4.84 29.90 27.83
C PRO A 111 -4.15 28.53 27.74
N SER A 112 -4.84 27.49 28.20
CA SER A 112 -4.34 26.12 28.18
C SER A 112 -4.14 25.54 26.77
N LEU A 113 -4.89 26.00 25.77
CA LEU A 113 -4.68 25.62 24.37
C LEU A 113 -3.55 26.44 23.72
N ALA A 114 -3.40 27.70 24.12
CA ALA A 114 -2.37 28.58 23.58
C ALA A 114 -0.93 28.19 23.97
N ASP A 115 -0.78 27.46 25.08
CA ASP A 115 0.51 26.96 25.55
C ASP A 115 0.88 25.59 24.94
N LYS A 116 -0.01 24.99 24.14
CA LYS A 116 0.29 23.75 23.43
C LYS A 116 1.08 23.98 22.15
N LEU A 117 2.02 23.07 21.89
CA LEU A 117 2.70 22.98 20.60
C LEU A 117 1.70 22.48 19.55
N ALA A 118 1.43 23.34 18.56
CA ALA A 118 0.52 23.06 17.44
C ALA A 118 1.21 23.37 16.12
N LEU A 119 0.84 22.66 15.06
CA LEU A 119 1.20 23.07 13.70
C LEU A 119 0.40 24.32 13.33
N ASN A 120 0.98 25.22 12.55
CA ASN A 120 0.33 26.48 12.17
C ASN A 120 0.27 26.61 10.64
N SER A 121 -0.94 26.77 10.09
CA SER A 121 -1.14 26.92 8.64
C SER A 121 -0.64 28.24 8.06
N ASP A 122 -0.45 29.26 8.88
CA ASP A 122 0.10 30.55 8.44
C ASP A 122 1.60 30.45 8.19
N LEU A 123 2.26 29.48 8.83
CA LEU A 123 3.70 29.25 8.73
C LEU A 123 4.07 28.10 7.79
N LEU A 124 3.15 27.15 7.59
CA LEU A 124 3.41 25.90 6.88
C LEU A 124 2.36 25.68 5.79
N SER A 125 2.82 25.29 4.62
CA SER A 125 1.93 24.82 3.55
C SER A 125 1.22 23.52 3.95
N VAL A 126 0.06 23.25 3.34
CA VAL A 126 -0.67 21.97 3.52
C VAL A 126 0.24 20.75 3.28
N LYS A 127 1.17 20.86 2.33
CA LYS A 127 2.14 19.78 2.03
C LYS A 127 3.12 19.56 3.19
N GLU A 128 3.61 20.63 3.82
CA GLU A 128 4.51 20.53 4.97
C GLU A 128 3.79 20.02 6.20
N ILE A 129 2.57 20.50 6.46
CA ILE A 129 1.70 19.97 7.52
C ILE A 129 1.46 18.48 7.32
N CYS A 130 1.08 18.06 6.11
CA CYS A 130 0.89 16.65 5.75
C CYS A 130 2.13 15.81 6.09
N LYS A 131 3.34 16.26 5.72
CA LYS A 131 4.59 15.56 6.05
C LYS A 131 4.82 15.43 7.56
N GLN A 132 4.61 16.51 8.32
CA GLN A 132 4.81 16.49 9.77
C GLN A 132 3.79 15.56 10.46
N LEU A 133 2.54 15.57 10.00
CA LEU A 133 1.53 14.63 10.48
C LEU A 133 1.89 13.18 10.14
N LEU A 134 2.32 12.89 8.91
CA LEU A 134 2.74 11.55 8.49
C LEU A 134 3.92 11.03 9.30
N ALA A 135 4.85 11.89 9.72
CA ALA A 135 5.95 11.51 10.61
C ALA A 135 5.45 10.90 11.93
N ILE A 136 4.31 11.38 12.43
CA ILE A 136 3.70 10.94 13.69
C ILE A 136 2.81 9.72 13.44
N ILE A 137 1.88 9.81 12.49
CA ILE A 137 0.80 8.82 12.35
C ILE A 137 1.21 7.57 11.56
N ARG A 138 2.09 7.74 10.56
CA ARG A 138 2.51 6.72 9.59
C ARG A 138 3.96 6.95 9.11
N PRO A 139 4.96 6.80 10.00
CA PRO A 139 6.38 7.03 9.67
C PRO A 139 6.89 6.12 8.53
N ASP A 140 6.25 4.97 8.32
CA ASP A 140 6.51 4.07 7.20
C ASP A 140 6.18 4.72 5.83
N LEU A 141 5.13 5.54 5.77
CA LEU A 141 4.75 6.28 4.56
C LEU A 141 5.68 7.46 4.30
N LEU A 142 6.12 8.16 5.35
CA LEU A 142 7.06 9.27 5.22
C LEU A 142 8.37 8.84 4.55
N THR A 143 8.87 7.65 4.89
CA THR A 143 10.10 7.11 4.28
C THR A 143 9.93 6.91 2.77
N LYS A 144 8.75 6.46 2.31
CA LYS A 144 8.44 6.32 0.88
C LYS A 144 8.37 7.67 0.19
N LEU A 145 7.71 8.64 0.81
CA LEU A 145 7.62 10.04 0.38
C LEU A 145 9.00 10.68 0.16
N GLN A 146 9.86 10.60 1.17
CA GLN A 146 11.21 11.16 1.10
C GLN A 146 12.04 10.51 -0.02
N ARG A 147 11.91 9.19 -0.21
CA ARG A 147 12.54 8.47 -1.33
C ARG A 147 12.03 8.97 -2.68
N LYS A 148 10.71 9.15 -2.82
CA LYS A 148 10.08 9.66 -4.05
C LYS A 148 10.54 11.08 -4.37
N GLU A 149 10.59 11.97 -3.38
CA GLU A 149 11.08 13.35 -3.56
C GLU A 149 12.57 13.37 -3.92
N ARG A 150 13.40 12.59 -3.23
CA ARG A 150 14.82 12.45 -3.56
C ARG A 150 15.02 11.93 -4.98
N TYR A 151 14.27 10.92 -5.39
CA TYR A 151 14.31 10.39 -6.75
C TYR A 151 13.88 11.43 -7.79
N ALA A 152 12.81 12.18 -7.54
CA ALA A 152 12.37 13.26 -8.42
C ALA A 152 13.43 14.37 -8.57
N GLN A 153 14.10 14.73 -7.48
CA GLN A 153 15.22 15.69 -7.50
C GLN A 153 16.42 15.15 -8.29
N LEU A 154 16.80 13.89 -8.07
CA LEU A 154 17.86 13.24 -8.83
C LEU A 154 17.53 13.21 -10.33
N LYS A 155 16.29 12.85 -10.69
CA LYS A 155 15.82 12.82 -12.08
C LYS A 155 15.82 14.21 -12.71
N LYS A 156 15.40 15.27 -11.99
CA LYS A 156 15.39 16.65 -12.50
C LYS A 156 16.78 17.12 -12.95
N ASN A 157 17.81 16.68 -12.24
CA ASN A 157 19.20 17.04 -12.52
C ASN A 157 19.97 15.95 -13.29
N ALA A 158 19.31 14.86 -13.69
CA ALA A 158 19.94 13.76 -14.38
C ALA A 158 20.17 14.09 -15.86
N LYS A 159 21.38 13.83 -16.35
CA LYS A 159 21.70 13.90 -17.77
C LYS A 159 21.22 12.62 -18.45
N LEU A 160 20.35 12.74 -19.45
CA LEU A 160 19.93 11.60 -20.27
C LEU A 160 21.04 11.27 -21.26
N GLU A 161 21.55 10.04 -21.19
CA GLU A 161 22.55 9.52 -22.12
C GLU A 161 22.09 8.17 -22.66
N LYS A 162 22.37 7.92 -23.94
CA LYS A 162 22.20 6.58 -24.51
C LYS A 162 23.41 5.75 -24.10
N VAL A 163 23.16 4.70 -23.35
CA VAL A 163 24.19 3.78 -22.86
C VAL A 163 23.90 2.41 -23.46
N GLU A 164 24.92 1.74 -23.97
CA GLU A 164 24.77 0.34 -24.36
C GLU A 164 24.39 -0.48 -23.12
N PRO A 165 23.34 -1.34 -23.18
CA PRO A 165 22.87 -2.08 -21.99
C PRO A 165 23.97 -2.84 -21.25
N LYS A 166 24.97 -3.35 -21.98
CA LYS A 166 26.12 -4.08 -21.42
C LYS A 166 27.04 -3.24 -20.53
N LEU A 167 26.99 -1.91 -20.68
CA LEU A 167 27.79 -0.97 -19.89
C LEU A 167 27.06 -0.51 -18.62
N ILE A 168 25.78 -0.88 -18.46
CA ILE A 168 25.03 -0.59 -17.24
C ILE A 168 25.60 -1.46 -16.12
N LYS A 169 26.19 -0.80 -15.12
CA LYS A 169 26.71 -1.50 -13.93
C LYS A 169 25.55 -2.00 -13.09
N GLU A 170 25.60 -3.28 -12.73
CA GLU A 170 24.68 -3.84 -11.74
C GLU A 170 24.85 -3.13 -10.40
N SER A 171 23.73 -2.93 -9.70
CA SER A 171 23.75 -2.41 -8.34
C SER A 171 24.47 -3.39 -7.41
N GLY A 172 25.20 -2.87 -6.42
CA GLY A 172 25.86 -3.72 -5.42
C GLY A 172 24.85 -4.54 -4.60
N TYR A 173 25.30 -5.67 -4.04
CA TYR A 173 24.48 -6.47 -3.14
C TYR A 173 24.07 -5.66 -1.91
N LYS A 174 22.77 -5.65 -1.60
CA LYS A 174 22.22 -5.05 -0.37
C LYS A 174 22.04 -6.09 0.73
N HIS A 175 21.89 -7.36 0.34
CA HIS A 175 21.71 -8.48 1.23
C HIS A 175 22.83 -9.51 1.03
N LYS A 176 23.49 -9.91 2.13
CA LYS A 176 24.51 -10.97 2.10
C LYS A 176 23.89 -12.32 1.70
N ALA A 177 22.72 -12.62 2.24
CA ALA A 177 21.93 -13.82 1.94
C ALA A 177 20.43 -13.51 2.09
N LEU A 178 19.58 -14.33 1.48
CA LEU A 178 18.13 -14.27 1.63
C LEU A 178 17.63 -15.30 2.66
N PRO A 179 16.59 -14.98 3.45
CA PRO A 179 15.88 -15.94 4.30
C PRO A 179 15.36 -17.17 3.54
N LYS A 180 15.26 -18.32 4.24
CA LYS A 180 14.85 -19.61 3.63
C LYS A 180 13.44 -19.58 3.04
N ASP A 181 12.52 -18.86 3.66
CA ASP A 181 11.15 -18.67 3.17
C ASP A 181 11.15 -17.95 1.80
N LEU A 182 11.97 -16.90 1.64
CA LEU A 182 12.12 -16.20 0.36
C LEU A 182 12.75 -17.11 -0.70
N LEU A 183 13.74 -17.93 -0.34
CA LEU A 183 14.32 -18.90 -1.27
C LEU A 183 13.28 -19.91 -1.78
N GLY A 184 12.37 -20.37 -0.90
CA GLY A 184 11.25 -21.22 -1.29
C GLY A 184 10.31 -20.56 -2.29
N ARG A 185 9.94 -19.30 -2.05
CA ARG A 185 9.10 -18.49 -2.96
C ARG A 185 9.77 -18.27 -4.32
N ILE A 186 11.05 -17.93 -4.33
CA ILE A 186 11.85 -17.77 -5.57
C ILE A 186 11.89 -19.07 -6.36
N ARG A 187 12.06 -20.21 -5.68
CA ARG A 187 12.03 -21.52 -6.33
C ARG A 187 10.69 -21.79 -7.01
N LEU A 188 9.58 -21.43 -6.38
CA LEU A 188 8.23 -21.56 -6.97
C LEU A 188 8.07 -20.68 -8.20
N ILE A 189 8.43 -19.39 -8.11
CA ILE A 189 8.42 -18.47 -9.27
C ILE A 189 9.22 -19.07 -10.44
N ARG A 190 10.47 -19.45 -10.18
CA ARG A 190 11.35 -20.01 -11.20
C ARG A 190 10.79 -21.30 -11.80
N ALA A 191 10.16 -22.15 -10.99
CA ALA A 191 9.54 -23.38 -11.49
C ALA A 191 8.35 -23.07 -12.41
N SER A 192 7.50 -22.10 -12.06
CA SER A 192 6.36 -21.68 -12.87
C SER A 192 6.79 -21.04 -14.20
N LEU A 193 7.87 -20.27 -14.20
CA LEU A 193 8.36 -19.54 -15.37
C LEU A 193 9.43 -20.30 -16.17
N TRP A 194 9.84 -21.49 -15.76
CA TRP A 194 10.99 -22.21 -16.34
C TRP A 194 10.94 -22.38 -17.86
N GLY A 195 9.74 -22.50 -18.44
CA GLY A 195 9.54 -22.66 -19.88
C GLY A 195 9.82 -21.39 -20.70
N VAL A 196 9.74 -20.22 -20.08
CA VAL A 196 9.80 -18.89 -20.73
C VAL A 196 10.91 -17.99 -20.18
N ASP A 197 11.38 -18.27 -18.97
CA ASP A 197 12.48 -17.58 -18.29
C ASP A 197 13.44 -18.61 -17.69
N THR A 198 14.52 -18.88 -18.43
CA THR A 198 15.42 -20.03 -18.20
C THR A 198 16.62 -19.71 -17.31
N HIS A 199 16.60 -18.59 -16.60
CA HIS A 199 17.70 -18.19 -15.74
C HIS A 199 17.93 -19.19 -14.57
N SER A 200 19.19 -19.30 -14.14
CA SER A 200 19.59 -20.17 -13.04
C SER A 200 19.01 -19.70 -11.70
N MET A 201 18.93 -20.59 -10.71
CA MET A 201 18.53 -20.19 -9.36
C MET A 201 19.45 -19.10 -8.80
N ASP A 202 20.75 -19.19 -9.07
CA ASP A 202 21.74 -18.19 -8.65
C ASP A 202 21.45 -16.82 -9.27
N HIS A 203 21.05 -16.76 -10.54
CA HIS A 203 20.67 -15.51 -11.20
C HIS A 203 19.49 -14.85 -10.48
N TRP A 204 18.43 -15.62 -10.20
CA TRP A 204 17.26 -15.12 -9.48
C TRP A 204 17.62 -14.62 -8.07
N VAL A 205 18.36 -15.44 -7.30
CA VAL A 205 18.80 -15.08 -5.94
C VAL A 205 19.68 -13.84 -5.96
N ASP A 206 20.61 -13.72 -6.91
CA ASP A 206 21.48 -12.55 -7.01
C ASP A 206 20.73 -11.28 -7.39
N GLY A 207 19.74 -11.36 -8.28
CA GLY A 207 18.84 -10.25 -8.56
C GLY A 207 18.15 -9.75 -7.29
N PHE A 208 17.49 -10.66 -6.57
CA PHE A 208 16.76 -10.31 -5.34
C PHE A 208 17.67 -9.82 -4.20
N LYS A 209 18.95 -10.25 -4.13
CA LYS A 209 19.91 -9.71 -3.15
C LYS A 209 20.29 -8.25 -3.39
N ARG A 210 20.08 -7.73 -4.60
CA ARG A 210 20.36 -6.34 -4.97
C ARG A 210 19.17 -5.41 -4.71
N ASP A 211 17.99 -5.96 -4.50
CA ASP A 211 16.77 -5.21 -4.19
C ASP A 211 16.78 -4.62 -2.79
N SER A 212 16.09 -3.49 -2.62
CA SER A 212 16.00 -2.85 -1.29
C SER A 212 15.03 -3.58 -0.37
N HIS A 213 14.01 -4.24 -0.93
CA HIS A 213 13.00 -5.00 -0.19
C HIS A 213 12.66 -6.26 -0.99
N PRO A 214 13.49 -7.31 -0.90
CA PRO A 214 13.36 -8.51 -1.72
C PRO A 214 11.98 -9.16 -1.60
N SER A 215 11.36 -9.12 -0.42
CA SER A 215 10.01 -9.65 -0.19
C SER A 215 8.93 -9.02 -1.07
N ASN A 216 9.05 -7.74 -1.40
CA ASN A 216 8.08 -7.00 -2.21
C ASN A 216 8.26 -7.33 -3.69
N GLU A 217 9.51 -7.39 -4.14
CA GLU A 217 9.84 -7.78 -5.52
C GLU A 217 9.44 -9.23 -5.78
N ILE A 218 9.71 -10.14 -4.83
CA ILE A 218 9.24 -11.53 -4.90
C ILE A 218 7.72 -11.58 -5.00
N ALA A 219 6.98 -10.78 -4.22
CA ALA A 219 5.52 -10.75 -4.30
C ALA A 219 5.01 -10.27 -5.68
N TRP A 220 5.72 -9.34 -6.33
CA TRP A 220 5.41 -8.92 -7.70
C TRP A 220 5.69 -10.05 -8.70
N TRP A 221 6.81 -10.74 -8.57
CA TRP A 221 7.14 -11.88 -9.42
C TRP A 221 6.21 -13.09 -9.22
N GLU A 222 5.71 -13.31 -8.00
CA GLU A 222 4.66 -14.29 -7.72
C GLU A 222 3.38 -13.97 -8.47
N HIS A 223 2.98 -12.68 -8.52
CA HIS A 223 1.84 -12.24 -9.32
C HIS A 223 2.04 -12.55 -10.81
N VAL A 224 3.19 -12.16 -11.37
CA VAL A 224 3.52 -12.46 -12.78
C VAL A 224 3.49 -13.97 -13.06
N ALA A 225 4.08 -14.77 -12.17
CA ALA A 225 4.10 -16.22 -12.30
C ALA A 225 2.71 -16.85 -12.19
N ALA A 226 1.86 -16.34 -11.29
CA ALA A 226 0.48 -16.78 -11.14
C ALA A 226 -0.33 -16.50 -12.40
N VAL A 227 -0.37 -15.23 -12.84
CA VAL A 227 -1.07 -14.81 -14.06
C VAL A 227 -0.60 -15.60 -15.28
N TYR A 228 0.71 -15.76 -15.46
CA TYR A 228 1.26 -16.58 -16.54
C TYR A 228 0.75 -18.03 -16.48
N THR A 229 0.82 -18.65 -15.31
CA THR A 229 0.45 -20.06 -15.14
C THR A 229 -1.05 -20.27 -15.36
N GLU A 230 -1.88 -19.39 -14.81
CA GLU A 230 -3.34 -19.44 -14.94
C GLU A 230 -3.76 -19.22 -16.39
N TYR A 231 -3.25 -18.15 -17.01
CA TYR A 231 -3.62 -17.77 -18.37
C TYR A 231 -3.17 -18.81 -19.41
N VAL A 232 -1.95 -19.33 -19.29
CA VAL A 232 -1.46 -20.34 -20.22
C VAL A 232 -2.27 -21.63 -20.10
N LYS A 233 -2.66 -22.03 -18.90
CA LYS A 233 -3.48 -23.23 -18.67
C LYS A 233 -4.92 -23.07 -19.14
N SER A 234 -5.49 -21.86 -19.06
CA SER A 234 -6.88 -21.60 -19.44
C SER A 234 -7.08 -21.29 -20.92
N VAL A 235 -6.09 -20.67 -21.58
CA VAL A 235 -6.25 -20.14 -22.94
C VAL A 235 -5.24 -20.71 -23.94
N ALA A 236 -3.95 -20.73 -23.61
CA ALA A 236 -2.89 -20.78 -24.65
C ALA A 236 -2.45 -22.19 -25.12
N GLY A 237 -2.87 -23.27 -24.47
CA GLY A 237 -2.44 -24.64 -24.83
C GLY A 237 -0.92 -24.86 -24.67
N ASP A 238 -0.29 -25.75 -25.45
CA ASP A 238 1.12 -26.20 -25.27
C ASP A 238 2.16 -25.53 -26.21
N GLY A 239 1.81 -24.42 -26.87
CA GLY A 239 2.67 -23.75 -27.84
C GLY A 239 3.83 -22.95 -27.21
N LYS A 240 5.06 -23.47 -27.24
CA LYS A 240 6.24 -22.83 -26.60
C LYS A 240 6.54 -21.39 -27.07
N GLU A 241 6.38 -21.09 -28.36
CA GLU A 241 6.58 -19.72 -28.88
C GLU A 241 5.48 -18.76 -28.41
N GLN A 242 4.23 -19.24 -28.34
CA GLN A 242 3.09 -18.47 -27.84
C GLN A 242 3.25 -18.17 -26.34
N HIS A 243 3.72 -19.14 -25.55
CA HIS A 243 4.00 -18.94 -24.11
C HIS A 243 5.02 -17.83 -23.88
N SER A 244 6.09 -17.81 -24.68
CA SER A 244 7.12 -16.77 -24.58
C SER A 244 6.58 -15.38 -24.93
N ALA A 245 5.67 -15.29 -25.91
CA ALA A 245 5.00 -14.05 -26.28
C ALA A 245 4.02 -13.57 -25.19
N ILE A 246 3.22 -14.48 -24.64
CA ILE A 246 2.30 -14.21 -23.53
C ILE A 246 3.07 -13.75 -22.29
N TYR A 247 4.14 -14.44 -21.91
CA TYR A 247 5.00 -14.05 -20.79
C TYR A 247 5.53 -12.62 -20.95
N LYS A 248 6.05 -12.28 -22.14
CA LYS A 248 6.52 -10.92 -22.44
C LYS A 248 5.38 -9.90 -22.31
N ALA A 249 4.20 -10.24 -22.80
CA ALA A 249 3.03 -9.37 -22.70
C ALA A 249 2.63 -9.10 -21.24
N ILE A 250 2.51 -10.15 -20.43
CA ILE A 250 2.23 -10.06 -18.99
C ILE A 250 3.29 -9.21 -18.30
N PHE A 251 4.57 -9.50 -18.55
CA PHE A 251 5.68 -8.77 -17.94
C PHE A 251 5.61 -7.26 -18.25
N LEU A 252 5.34 -6.87 -19.50
CA LEU A 252 5.23 -5.46 -19.89
C LEU A 252 4.01 -4.79 -19.25
N ILE A 253 2.84 -5.42 -19.30
CA ILE A 253 1.60 -4.86 -18.72
C ILE A 253 1.74 -4.72 -17.19
N CYS A 254 2.27 -5.72 -16.49
CA CYS A 254 2.51 -5.65 -15.04
C CYS A 254 3.59 -4.62 -14.65
N ASN A 255 4.45 -4.21 -15.59
CA ASN A 255 5.40 -3.10 -15.44
C ASN A 255 4.82 -1.73 -15.82
N GLY A 256 3.54 -1.67 -16.20
CA GLY A 256 2.81 -0.43 -16.49
C GLY A 256 2.90 0.03 -17.95
N GLU A 257 3.25 -0.87 -18.88
CA GLU A 257 3.13 -0.60 -20.31
C GLU A 257 1.65 -0.58 -20.72
N GLU A 258 1.31 0.30 -21.67
CA GLU A 258 -0.05 0.39 -22.19
C GLU A 258 -0.39 -0.86 -23.02
N PRO A 259 -1.56 -1.52 -22.81
CA PRO A 259 -1.89 -2.76 -23.51
C PRO A 259 -1.81 -2.66 -25.05
N GLU A 260 -2.14 -1.51 -25.63
CA GLU A 260 -2.09 -1.29 -27.07
C GLU A 260 -0.66 -1.47 -27.65
N ASN A 261 0.37 -1.13 -26.87
CA ASN A 261 1.77 -1.30 -27.27
C ASN A 261 2.22 -2.77 -27.22
N VAL A 262 1.44 -3.62 -26.55
CA VAL A 262 1.75 -5.04 -26.31
C VAL A 262 0.99 -5.95 -27.27
N LYS A 263 -0.15 -5.50 -27.80
CA LYS A 263 -1.05 -6.26 -28.68
C LYS A 263 -0.33 -6.93 -29.86
N GLY A 264 0.68 -6.26 -30.42
CA GLY A 264 1.50 -6.80 -31.52
C GLY A 264 2.29 -8.06 -31.17
N PHE A 265 2.66 -8.29 -29.91
CA PHE A 265 3.37 -9.51 -29.48
C PHE A 265 2.44 -10.73 -29.45
N VAL A 266 1.14 -10.51 -29.24
CA VAL A 266 0.15 -11.55 -28.98
C VAL A 266 -0.97 -11.56 -30.02
N GLY A 267 -0.65 -11.22 -31.28
CA GLY A 267 -1.63 -11.12 -32.38
C GLY A 267 -2.30 -12.44 -32.79
N PHE A 268 -1.95 -13.55 -32.14
CA PHE A 268 -2.63 -14.84 -32.28
C PHE A 268 -3.81 -15.00 -31.30
N LEU A 269 -3.94 -14.11 -30.31
CA LEU A 269 -5.09 -14.09 -29.41
C LEU A 269 -6.28 -13.38 -30.07
N THR A 270 -7.48 -13.83 -29.75
CA THR A 270 -8.72 -13.10 -30.02
C THR A 270 -8.83 -11.86 -29.12
N GLU A 271 -9.73 -10.93 -29.46
CA GLU A 271 -9.96 -9.73 -28.64
C GLU A 271 -10.45 -10.06 -27.22
N ASP A 272 -11.27 -11.10 -27.07
CA ASP A 272 -11.78 -11.55 -25.76
C ASP A 272 -10.66 -12.14 -24.92
N GLU A 273 -9.80 -12.99 -25.51
CA GLU A 273 -8.64 -13.56 -24.84
C GLU A 273 -7.62 -12.48 -24.44
N PHE A 274 -7.40 -11.49 -25.30
CA PHE A 274 -6.53 -10.35 -24.99
C PHE A 274 -7.10 -9.47 -23.87
N THR A 275 -8.42 -9.23 -23.88
CA THR A 275 -9.11 -8.49 -22.82
C THR A 275 -8.99 -9.23 -21.48
N LEU A 276 -9.14 -10.55 -21.48
CA LEU A 276 -8.93 -11.39 -20.32
C LEU A 276 -7.49 -11.31 -19.80
N LEU A 277 -6.48 -11.35 -20.69
CA LEU A 277 -5.07 -11.24 -20.31
C LEU A 277 -4.80 -9.93 -19.53
N ILE A 278 -5.34 -8.82 -20.02
CA ILE A 278 -5.24 -7.51 -19.37
C ILE A 278 -5.93 -7.55 -18.01
N GLY A 279 -7.14 -8.12 -17.95
CA GLY A 279 -7.90 -8.29 -16.71
C GLY A 279 -7.12 -9.04 -15.64
N GLU A 280 -6.53 -10.20 -15.98
CA GLU A 280 -5.73 -11.00 -15.05
C GLU A 280 -4.48 -10.24 -14.57
N CYS A 281 -3.82 -9.48 -15.45
CA CYS A 281 -2.66 -8.67 -15.07
C CYS A 281 -2.98 -7.61 -14.01
N TRP A 282 -4.18 -7.02 -14.05
CA TRP A 282 -4.61 -5.94 -13.14
C TRP A 282 -5.40 -6.42 -11.93
N SER A 283 -5.92 -7.64 -11.96
CA SER A 283 -6.60 -8.24 -10.83
C SER A 283 -5.61 -8.69 -9.75
N ARG A 284 -6.08 -8.79 -8.51
CA ARG A 284 -5.34 -9.43 -7.40
C ARG A 284 -5.86 -10.82 -7.06
N ALA A 285 -6.92 -11.24 -7.75
CA ALA A 285 -7.56 -12.53 -7.64
C ALA A 285 -7.77 -13.09 -9.05
N PRO A 286 -7.71 -14.41 -9.25
CA PRO A 286 -7.95 -14.99 -10.56
C PRO A 286 -9.34 -14.58 -11.07
N LEU A 287 -9.45 -14.18 -12.34
CA LEU A 287 -10.76 -13.90 -12.95
C LEU A 287 -11.43 -15.18 -13.46
N ILE A 288 -10.63 -16.18 -13.81
CA ILE A 288 -11.10 -17.55 -14.05
C ILE A 288 -10.84 -18.39 -12.80
N ASP A 289 -11.92 -18.79 -12.14
CA ASP A 289 -11.87 -19.72 -11.01
C ASP A 289 -12.66 -20.99 -11.33
N ILE A 290 -12.35 -22.08 -10.63
CA ILE A 290 -13.02 -23.36 -10.81
C ILE A 290 -14.34 -23.31 -10.04
N GLU A 291 -15.47 -23.60 -10.72
CA GLU A 291 -16.72 -23.89 -10.00
C GLU A 291 -16.50 -25.15 -9.14
N GLU A 292 -16.60 -25.03 -7.81
CA GLU A 292 -16.53 -26.17 -6.89
C GLU A 292 -17.66 -27.17 -7.18
N GLN A 293 -17.42 -28.13 -8.07
CA GLN A 293 -18.20 -29.35 -8.17
C GLN A 293 -17.43 -30.50 -7.50
N PHE A 294 -17.16 -30.36 -6.20
CA PHE A 294 -16.69 -31.48 -5.39
C PHE A 294 -17.88 -32.30 -4.90
N GLU A 295 -18.32 -33.29 -5.68
CA GLU A 295 -18.80 -34.53 -5.08
C GLU A 295 -17.55 -35.32 -4.66
N PHE A 296 -17.24 -35.32 -3.36
CA PHE A 296 -16.28 -36.28 -2.81
C PHE A 296 -16.84 -37.68 -3.02
N LYS A 297 -16.53 -38.32 -4.16
CA LYS A 297 -16.62 -39.77 -4.25
C LYS A 297 -15.57 -40.30 -3.29
N ASN A 298 -16.06 -40.96 -2.25
CA ASN A 298 -15.27 -41.78 -1.35
C ASN A 298 -14.73 -42.95 -2.17
N THR A 299 -13.68 -42.72 -2.96
CA THR A 299 -12.89 -43.80 -3.56
C THR A 299 -12.12 -44.41 -2.40
N GLU A 300 -12.65 -45.51 -1.87
CA GLU A 300 -11.85 -46.47 -1.12
C GLU A 300 -10.56 -46.67 -1.92
N LEU A 301 -9.42 -46.35 -1.29
CA LEU A 301 -8.10 -46.57 -1.86
C LEU A 301 -8.07 -48.00 -2.39
N ASP A 302 -7.92 -48.18 -3.71
CA ASP A 302 -7.79 -49.52 -4.24
C ASP A 302 -6.57 -50.19 -3.62
N GLU A 303 -6.65 -51.51 -3.39
CA GLU A 303 -5.59 -52.28 -2.75
C GLU A 303 -4.24 -52.12 -3.46
N SER A 304 -4.24 -51.80 -4.76
CA SER A 304 -3.04 -51.58 -5.57
C SER A 304 -2.29 -50.30 -5.17
N THR A 305 -3.02 -49.26 -4.78
CA THR A 305 -2.46 -47.98 -4.32
C THR A 305 -1.90 -48.11 -2.91
N LEU A 306 -2.57 -48.87 -2.03
CA LEU A 306 -2.08 -49.20 -0.69
C LEU A 306 -0.83 -50.11 -0.74
N GLU A 307 -0.78 -51.07 -1.68
CA GLU A 307 0.42 -51.87 -1.94
C GLU A 307 1.60 -51.02 -2.46
N LEU A 308 1.33 -50.02 -3.30
CA LEU A 308 2.37 -49.12 -3.81
C LEU A 308 2.95 -48.24 -2.70
N ILE A 309 2.09 -47.71 -1.81
CA ILE A 309 2.49 -46.90 -0.65
C ILE A 309 3.30 -47.74 0.34
N ASN A 310 2.88 -48.99 0.61
CA ASN A 310 3.62 -49.89 1.51
C ASN A 310 4.95 -50.40 0.91
N LYS A 311 5.12 -50.38 -0.42
CA LYS A 311 6.40 -50.68 -1.09
C LYS A 311 7.42 -49.55 -1.00
N ILE A 312 6.96 -48.30 -0.86
CA ILE A 312 7.82 -47.14 -0.67
C ILE A 312 8.10 -47.05 0.83
N GLY A 313 9.06 -47.86 1.29
CA GLY A 313 9.46 -47.94 2.69
C GLY A 313 9.70 -46.56 3.28
N VAL A 314 8.87 -46.18 4.26
CA VAL A 314 9.06 -45.00 5.10
C VAL A 314 10.10 -45.37 6.16
N GLU A 315 11.36 -45.45 5.77
CA GLU A 315 12.50 -45.41 6.67
C GLU A 315 13.37 -44.21 6.24
N ASP A 316 13.09 -43.04 6.83
CA ASP A 316 14.02 -41.91 7.04
C ASP A 316 13.28 -40.57 7.25
N PHE A 317 12.26 -40.57 8.11
CA PHE A 317 11.75 -39.32 8.70
C PHE A 317 11.56 -39.50 10.21
N ASN A 318 12.67 -39.39 10.94
CA ASN A 318 12.72 -38.97 12.35
C ASN A 318 13.67 -37.78 12.46
#